data_AF-A0A1Q0Y734-F1
#
_entry.id   AF-A0A1Q0Y734-F1
#
_cell.length_a   1.000
_cell.length_b   1.000
_cell.length_c   1.000
_cell.angle_alpha   90.00
_cell.angle_beta   90.00
_cell.angle_gamma   90.00
#
_symmetry.space_group_name_H-M   'P 1'
#
loop_
_entity.id
_entity.type
_entity.pdbx_description
1 polymer ?
#
loop_
_entity_poly.entity_id
_entity_poly.type
_entity_poly.pdbx_seq_one_letter_code
_entity_poly.pdbx_strand_id
1 'polypeptide(L)'
;SDTVVEPYNATLSVHQLVENSDETFCIDNEALYDICMRTLKLSNPSYGDLNYLVSAVMSGVTTCLRFPGQLNSDLRKLAVDMVPFPRLHFFMVGFAPLT
;
A
#
# COMPACT_ATOMS: atom_id res chain seq x y z
N SER A 1 -17.65 -4.54 -2.38
CA SER A 1 -17.29 -5.57 -3.37
C SER A 1 -18.49 -6.46 -3.58
N ASP A 2 -18.84 -6.77 -4.83
CA ASP A 2 -20.04 -7.56 -5.16
C ASP A 2 -19.73 -9.06 -5.32
N THR A 3 -18.50 -9.48 -5.02
CA THR A 3 -18.09 -10.89 -5.17
C THR A 3 -18.10 -11.62 -3.83
N VAL A 4 -19.01 -12.59 -3.68
CA VAL A 4 -19.16 -13.39 -2.45
C VAL A 4 -17.95 -14.27 -2.12
N VAL A 5 -17.04 -14.48 -3.08
CA VAL A 5 -15.82 -15.31 -2.94
C VAL A 5 -14.61 -14.51 -2.47
N GLU A 6 -14.70 -13.19 -2.38
CA GLU A 6 -13.60 -12.30 -1.98
C GLU A 6 -12.95 -12.69 -0.65
N PRO A 7 -13.69 -13.06 0.42
CA PRO A 7 -13.06 -13.45 1.69
C PRO A 7 -12.20 -14.71 1.57
N TYR A 8 -12.59 -15.67 0.73
CA TYR A 8 -11.84 -16.90 0.49
C TYR A 8 -10.53 -16.60 -0.25
N ASN A 9 -10.60 -15.78 -1.29
CA ASN A 9 -9.43 -15.36 -2.05
C ASN A 9 -8.47 -14.55 -1.17
N ALA A 10 -9.00 -13.62 -0.38
CA ALA A 10 -8.19 -12.82 0.55
C ALA A 10 -7.47 -13.70 1.58
N THR A 11 -8.17 -14.65 2.21
CA THR A 11 -7.57 -15.54 3.22
C THR A 11 -6.48 -16.43 2.60
N LEU A 12 -6.74 -16.98 1.41
CA LEU A 12 -5.76 -17.80 0.69
C LEU A 12 -4.51 -16.98 0.31
N SER A 13 -4.71 -15.77 -0.22
CA SER A 13 -3.62 -14.87 -0.61
C SER A 13 -2.81 -14.41 0.61
N VAL A 14 -3.47 -14.04 1.71
CA VAL A 14 -2.79 -13.62 2.94
C VAL A 14 -1.91 -14.75 3.49
N HIS A 15 -2.38 -16.00 3.47
CA HIS A 15 -1.54 -17.13 3.89
C HIS A 15 -0.25 -17.23 3.06
N GLN A 16 -0.33 -17.06 1.74
CA GLN A 16 0.84 -17.07 0.87
C GLN A 16 1.75 -15.86 1.10
N LEU A 17 1.19 -14.67 1.37
CA LEU A 17 1.97 -13.46 1.67
C LEU A 17 2.75 -13.61 2.97
N VAL A 18 2.12 -14.13 4.04
CA VAL A 18 2.76 -14.32 5.35
C VAL A 18 4.01 -15.22 5.28
N GLU A 19 4.03 -16.20 4.37
CA GLU A 19 5.12 -17.18 4.28
C GLU A 19 6.19 -16.81 3.25
N ASN A 20 5.81 -16.12 2.16
CA ASN A 20 6.69 -15.94 1.00
C ASN A 20 7.04 -14.48 0.70
N SER A 21 6.48 -13.51 1.42
CA SER A 21 6.80 -12.09 1.26
C SER A 21 7.72 -11.61 2.38
N ASP A 22 8.72 -10.80 2.02
CA ASP A 22 9.56 -10.11 3.00
C ASP A 22 8.93 -8.79 3.48
N GLU A 23 8.18 -8.11 2.61
CA GLU A 23 7.52 -6.83 2.86
C GLU A 23 6.23 -6.76 2.03
N THR A 24 5.10 -6.49 2.68
CA THR A 24 3.80 -6.32 2.01
C THR A 24 3.21 -4.96 2.34
N PHE A 25 2.96 -4.14 1.32
CA PHE A 25 2.26 -2.85 1.47
C PHE A 25 0.76 -3.04 1.26
N CYS A 26 -0.03 -2.81 2.31
CA CYS A 26 -1.48 -2.96 2.27
C CYS A 26 -2.14 -1.73 1.65
N ILE A 27 -2.91 -1.95 0.58
CA ILE A 27 -3.69 -0.92 -0.10
C ILE A 27 -5.16 -1.30 0.02
N ASP A 28 -5.92 -0.46 0.73
CA ASP A 28 -7.35 -0.65 0.92
C ASP A 28 -8.14 0.20 -0.08
N ASN A 29 -8.88 -0.47 -0.96
CA ASN A 29 -9.71 0.19 -1.96
C ASN A 29 -10.80 1.05 -1.30
N GLU A 30 -11.43 0.60 -0.22
CA GLU A 30 -12.50 1.36 0.45
C GLU A 30 -11.96 2.66 1.06
N ALA A 31 -10.79 2.59 1.71
CA ALA A 31 -10.11 3.78 2.22
C ALA A 31 -9.72 4.75 1.09
N LEU A 32 -9.25 4.25 -0.06
CA LEU A 32 -8.94 5.07 -1.23
C LEU A 32 -10.21 5.72 -1.82
N TYR A 33 -11.32 4.99 -1.89
CA TYR A 33 -12.62 5.53 -2.30
C TYR A 33 -13.05 6.68 -1.39
N ASP A 34 -12.94 6.49 -0.07
CA ASP A 34 -13.25 7.51 0.92
C ASP A 34 -12.35 8.76 0.78
N ILE A 35 -11.06 8.60 0.51
CA ILE A 35 -10.13 9.71 0.25
C ILE A 35 -10.55 10.48 -1.01
N CYS A 36 -10.82 9.78 -2.12
CA CYS A 36 -11.24 10.41 -3.37
C CYS A 36 -12.56 11.18 -3.22
N MET A 37 -13.54 10.63 -2.49
CA MET A 37 -14.83 11.29 -2.29
C MET A 37 -14.76 12.43 -1.27
N ARG A 38 -14.16 12.20 -0.10
CA ARG A 38 -14.21 13.17 1.02
C ARG A 38 -13.15 14.25 0.92
N THR A 39 -11.94 13.90 0.50
CA THR A 39 -10.80 14.82 0.44
C THR A 39 -10.69 15.49 -0.91
N LEU A 40 -10.70 14.70 -2.00
CA LEU A 40 -10.58 15.22 -3.38
C LEU A 40 -11.92 15.69 -3.98
N LYS A 41 -13.05 15.44 -3.29
CA LYS A 41 -14.40 15.87 -3.69
C LYS A 41 -14.83 15.36 -5.07
N LEU A 42 -14.36 14.17 -5.46
CA LEU A 42 -14.77 13.50 -6.68
C LEU A 42 -16.13 12.83 -6.45
N SER A 43 -17.13 13.16 -7.29
CA SER A 43 -18.50 12.67 -7.12
C SER A 43 -18.66 11.19 -7.46
N ASN A 44 -17.92 10.68 -8.46
CA ASN A 44 -17.88 9.27 -8.85
C ASN A 44 -16.43 8.88 -9.17
N PRO A 45 -15.60 8.56 -8.16
CA PRO A 45 -14.23 8.13 -8.38
C PRO A 45 -14.18 6.84 -9.20
N SER A 46 -13.37 6.85 -10.25
CA SER A 46 -13.09 5.70 -11.10
C SER A 46 -11.83 4.96 -10.64
N TYR A 47 -11.61 3.74 -11.15
CA TYR A 47 -10.34 3.03 -10.95
C TYR A 47 -9.12 3.81 -11.47
N GLY A 48 -9.30 4.73 -12.43
CA GLY A 48 -8.23 5.62 -12.86
C GLY A 48 -7.77 6.56 -11.74
N ASP A 49 -8.72 7.13 -10.99
CA ASP A 49 -8.45 8.06 -9.89
C ASP A 49 -7.80 7.34 -8.71
N LEU A 50 -8.30 6.15 -8.37
CA LEU A 50 -7.75 5.29 -7.33
C LEU A 50 -6.31 4.87 -7.67
N ASN A 51 -6.09 4.41 -8.90
CA ASN A 51 -4.76 3.98 -9.34
C ASN A 51 -3.78 5.14 -9.44
N TYR A 52 -4.24 6.36 -9.70
CA TYR A 52 -3.40 7.55 -9.64
C TYR A 52 -2.84 7.74 -8.22
N LEU A 53 -3.68 7.67 -7.19
CA LEU A 53 -3.22 7.75 -5.79
C LEU A 53 -2.25 6.62 -5.45
N VAL A 54 -2.58 5.39 -5.83
CA VAL A 54 -1.69 4.24 -5.63
C VAL A 54 -0.33 4.48 -6.29
N SER A 55 -0.31 4.99 -7.52
CA SER A 55 0.93 5.27 -8.23
C SER A 55 1.79 6.33 -7.54
N ALA A 56 1.16 7.38 -6.99
CA ALA A 56 1.86 8.44 -6.25
C ALA A 56 2.48 7.89 -4.96
N VAL A 57 1.71 7.09 -4.21
CA VAL A 57 2.16 6.43 -2.99
C VAL A 57 3.35 5.50 -3.27
N MET A 58 3.22 4.61 -4.26
CA MET A 58 4.25 3.64 -4.63
C MET A 58 5.50 4.30 -5.20
N SER A 59 5.34 5.40 -5.94
CA SER A 59 6.45 6.27 -6.34
C SER A 59 7.18 6.77 -5.09
N GLY A 60 6.46 7.26 -4.08
CA GLY A 60 7.01 7.67 -2.79
C GLY A 60 7.85 6.57 -2.12
N VAL A 61 7.28 5.37 -1.94
CA VAL A 61 7.95 4.21 -1.32
C VAL A 61 9.25 3.85 -2.05
N THR A 62 9.23 3.85 -3.39
CA THR A 62 10.40 3.49 -4.21
C THR A 62 11.40 4.62 -4.45
N THR A 63 11.15 5.83 -3.91
CA THR A 63 12.03 7.00 -4.11
C THR A 63 13.46 6.71 -3.64
N CYS A 64 13.61 5.99 -2.52
CA CYS A 64 14.92 5.65 -1.95
C CYS A 64 15.77 4.74 -2.85
N LEU A 65 15.15 3.99 -3.77
CA LEU A 65 15.84 3.18 -4.77
C LEU A 65 16.19 3.97 -6.03
N ARG A 66 15.36 4.96 -6.37
CA ARG A 66 15.47 5.73 -7.62
C ARG A 66 16.40 6.94 -7.49
N PHE A 67 16.49 7.52 -6.29
CA PHE A 67 17.30 8.70 -6.03
C PHE A 67 18.23 8.45 -4.83
N PRO A 68 19.49 8.90 -4.92
CA PRO A 68 20.42 8.77 -3.82
C PRO A 68 19.96 9.63 -2.63
N GLY A 69 19.68 9.00 -1.49
CA GLY A 69 19.28 9.64 -0.24
C GLY A 69 19.94 8.99 0.98
N GLN A 70 20.05 9.71 2.10
CA GLN A 70 20.77 9.23 3.29
C GLN A 70 19.93 8.41 4.28
N LEU A 71 18.60 8.51 4.25
CA LEU A 71 17.70 7.79 5.16
C LEU A 71 16.98 6.67 4.37
N ASN A 72 16.99 5.43 4.89
CA ASN A 72 16.33 4.26 4.29
C ASN A 72 16.68 4.01 2.81
N SER A 73 17.95 4.18 2.45
CA SER A 73 18.50 4.02 1.09
C SER A 73 18.31 2.63 0.45
N ASP A 74 17.73 1.68 1.18
CA ASP A 74 17.50 0.30 0.76
C ASP A 74 16.21 -0.21 1.43
N LEU A 75 15.37 -0.93 0.67
CA LEU A 75 14.17 -1.59 1.21
C LEU A 75 14.54 -2.54 2.35
N ARG A 76 15.66 -3.26 2.22
CA ARG A 76 16.14 -4.16 3.29
C ARG A 76 16.33 -3.45 4.63
N LYS A 77 16.73 -2.17 4.61
CA LYS A 77 16.87 -1.38 5.83
C LYS A 77 15.52 -0.98 6.41
N LEU A 78 14.56 -0.66 5.54
CA LEU A 78 13.17 -0.43 5.95
C LEU A 78 12.59 -1.67 6.65
N ALA A 79 12.76 -2.86 6.08
CA ALA A 79 12.36 -4.12 6.73
C ALA A 79 13.02 -4.29 8.10
N VAL A 80 14.34 -4.14 8.20
CA VAL A 80 15.06 -4.33 9.47
C VAL A 80 14.60 -3.35 10.54
N ASP A 81 14.33 -2.09 10.18
CA ASP A 81 13.97 -1.05 11.14
C ASP A 81 12.50 -1.15 11.59
N MET A 82 11.60 -1.66 10.74
CA MET A 82 10.15 -1.62 10.98
C MET A 82 9.50 -2.99 11.21
N VAL A 83 10.18 -4.10 10.91
CA VAL A 83 9.66 -5.48 11.07
C VAL A 83 10.34 -6.16 12.25
N PRO A 84 9.80 -6.05 13.48
CA PRO A 84 10.38 -6.71 14.66
C PRO A 84 10.17 -8.23 14.64
N PHE A 85 9.18 -8.73 13.88
CA PHE A 85 8.86 -10.14 13.76
C PHE A 85 8.62 -10.53 12.29
N PRO A 86 9.23 -11.62 11.78
CA PRO A 86 9.16 -11.96 10.36
C PRO A 86 7.76 -12.12 9.77
N ARG A 87 6.75 -12.50 10.58
CA ARG A 87 5.35 -12.65 10.11
C ARG A 87 4.53 -11.37 10.19
N LEU A 88 5.08 -10.30 10.76
CA LEU A 88 4.43 -8.99 10.92
C LEU A 88 5.05 -7.97 9.96
N HIS A 89 5.08 -8.30 8.67
CA HIS A 89 5.67 -7.48 7.61
C HIS A 89 4.62 -6.74 6.76
N PHE A 90 3.46 -6.43 7.36
CA PHE A 90 2.36 -5.72 6.69
C PHE A 90 2.42 -4.23 7.01
N PHE A 91 2.67 -3.41 6.00
CA PHE A 91 2.80 -1.97 6.11
C PHE A 91 1.49 -1.27 5.72
N MET A 92 1.01 -0.39 6.60
CA MET A 92 -0.02 0.59 6.24
C MET A 92 0.65 1.84 5.70
N VAL A 93 0.25 2.29 4.52
CA VAL A 93 0.88 3.44 3.87
C VAL A 93 0.02 4.69 4.04
N GLY A 94 0.66 5.79 4.42
CA GLY A 94 0.06 7.12 4.48
C GLY A 94 0.74 8.05 3.48
N PHE A 95 -0.04 8.93 2.86
CA PHE A 95 0.48 9.91 1.91
C PHE A 95 -0.15 11.28 2.15
N ALA A 96 0.73 12.28 2.22
CA ALA A 96 0.38 13.68 2.29
C ALA A 96 1.49 14.50 1.61
N PRO A 97 1.15 15.61 0.93
CA PRO A 97 -0.18 16.18 0.77
C PRO A 97 -0.99 15.56 -0.38
N LEU A 98 -2.32 15.63 -0.28
CA LEU A 98 -3.29 15.24 -1.32
C LEU A 98 -3.82 16.53 -1.97
N THR A 99 -2.98 17.18 -2.79
CA THR A 99 -3.31 18.43 -3.51
C THR A 99 -3.87 18.17 -4.88
#